data_AF-A0A9D5VN51-F1
#
_entry.id   AF-A0A9D5VN51-F1
#
_cell.length_a   1.000
_cell.length_b   1.000
_cell.length_c   1.000
_cell.angle_alpha   90.00
_cell.angle_beta   90.00
_cell.angle_gamma   90.00
#
_symmetry.space_group_name_H-M   'P 1'
#
loop_
_entity.id
_entity.type
_entity.pdbx_description
1 polymer ?
#
loop_
_entity_poly.entity_id
_entity_poly.type
_entity_poly.pdbx_seq_one_letter_code
_entity_poly.pdbx_strand_id
1 'polypeptide(L)'
;MVIKKFLTALILLTSSYAWAYEITIEKMLDTDREGVFILQTSSTDFSQVKLDCVSFIHEILFYKQGSPIYDGRFVVDDDQCFDIYLYLTKNLPESNLCLIIDNDYTSLVFEQGACLPTKARSVNLD
;
A
#
# COMPACT_ATOMS: atom_id res chain seq x y z
N MET A 1 -35.00 -27.15 -35.62
CA MET A 1 -35.24 -26.56 -34.29
C MET A 1 -33.97 -26.75 -33.46
N VAL A 2 -33.13 -25.71 -33.36
CA VAL A 2 -31.78 -25.82 -32.76
C VAL A 2 -31.84 -25.31 -31.34
N ILE A 3 -31.72 -26.21 -30.36
CA ILE A 3 -31.66 -25.87 -28.94
C ILE A 3 -30.31 -25.21 -28.68
N LYS A 4 -30.28 -23.87 -28.65
CA LYS A 4 -29.11 -23.12 -28.18
C LYS A 4 -29.02 -23.31 -26.67
N LYS A 5 -28.04 -24.11 -26.24
CA LYS A 5 -27.69 -24.29 -24.83
C LYS A 5 -27.22 -22.94 -24.29
N PHE A 6 -27.97 -22.36 -23.36
CA PHE A 6 -27.51 -21.24 -22.55
C PHE A 6 -26.40 -21.78 -21.65
N LEU A 7 -25.16 -21.46 -21.98
CA LEU A 7 -24.02 -21.68 -21.10
C LEU A 7 -24.03 -20.54 -20.09
N THR A 8 -24.75 -20.74 -18.99
CA THR A 8 -24.67 -19.83 -17.83
C THR A 8 -23.27 -20.00 -17.25
N ALA A 9 -22.35 -19.08 -17.57
CA ALA A 9 -21.05 -19.02 -16.94
C ALA A 9 -21.27 -18.69 -15.45
N LEU A 10 -21.15 -19.70 -14.60
CA LEU A 10 -21.05 -19.53 -13.16
C LEU A 10 -19.70 -18.86 -12.88
N ILE A 11 -19.72 -17.53 -12.70
CA ILE A 11 -18.56 -16.79 -12.20
C ILE A 11 -18.40 -17.20 -10.72
N LEU A 12 -17.52 -18.16 -10.48
CA LEU A 12 -16.99 -18.46 -9.15
C LEU A 12 -16.13 -17.27 -8.72
N LEU A 13 -16.72 -16.36 -7.94
CA LEU A 13 -15.97 -15.38 -7.15
C LEU A 13 -15.21 -16.17 -6.08
N THR A 14 -13.99 -16.63 -6.40
CA THR A 14 -13.08 -17.10 -5.37
C THR A 14 -12.68 -15.87 -4.55
N SER A 15 -13.29 -15.68 -3.39
CA SER A 15 -12.77 -14.75 -2.39
C SER A 15 -11.47 -15.34 -1.85
N SER A 16 -10.36 -15.12 -2.56
CA SER A 16 -9.06 -15.17 -1.93
C SER A 16 -9.10 -14.08 -0.86
N TYR A 17 -9.09 -14.48 0.41
CA TYR A 17 -8.87 -13.59 1.53
C TYR A 17 -7.47 -12.98 1.35
N ALA A 18 -7.35 -11.93 0.53
CA ALA A 18 -6.14 -11.15 0.41
C ALA A 18 -6.10 -10.27 1.67
N TRP A 19 -5.20 -10.59 2.58
CA TRP A 19 -4.92 -9.75 3.73
C TRP A 19 -4.02 -8.63 3.22
N ALA A 20 -4.40 -7.39 3.50
CA ALA A 20 -3.61 -6.21 3.15
C ALA A 20 -3.19 -5.51 4.44
N TYR A 21 -2.00 -4.93 4.42
CA TYR A 21 -1.58 -3.97 5.43
C TYR A 21 -2.16 -2.61 5.07
N GLU A 22 -2.86 -2.01 6.03
CA GLU A 22 -3.42 -0.66 5.92
C GLU A 22 -2.61 0.28 6.82
N ILE A 23 -1.82 1.16 6.20
CA ILE A 23 -0.84 2.00 6.87
C ILE A 23 -1.23 3.47 6.70
N THR A 24 -1.64 4.12 7.78
CA THR A 24 -1.87 5.58 7.75
C THR A 24 -0.52 6.30 7.71
N ILE A 25 -0.28 7.03 6.63
CA ILE A 25 0.84 7.96 6.45
C ILE A 25 0.40 9.35 6.91
N GLU A 26 1.12 9.92 7.86
CA GLU A 26 0.78 11.20 8.49
C GLU A 26 1.62 12.35 7.94
N LYS A 27 2.88 12.07 7.63
CA LYS A 27 3.80 13.04 7.04
C LYS A 27 4.93 12.36 6.30
N MET A 28 5.52 13.11 5.38
CA MET A 28 6.77 12.77 4.72
C MET A 28 7.88 13.62 5.32
N LEU A 29 8.98 12.99 5.69
CA LEU A 29 10.17 13.61 6.25
C LEU A 29 11.34 13.43 5.29
N ASP A 30 12.07 14.51 5.06
CA ASP A 30 13.34 14.44 4.34
C ASP A 30 14.39 13.68 5.16
N THR A 31 15.35 13.07 4.48
CA THR A 31 16.56 12.52 5.09
C THR A 31 17.79 13.31 4.67
N ASP A 32 18.95 12.98 5.23
CA ASP A 32 20.24 13.57 4.81
C ASP A 32 20.62 13.22 3.37
N ARG A 33 19.93 12.26 2.74
CA ARG A 33 20.12 11.87 1.34
C ARG A 33 18.97 12.41 0.49
N GLU A 34 19.28 13.31 -0.43
CA GLU A 34 18.33 13.83 -1.40
C GLU A 34 17.68 12.68 -2.19
N GLY A 35 16.36 12.72 -2.34
CA GLY A 35 15.58 11.67 -3.00
C GLY A 35 15.31 10.42 -2.15
N VAL A 36 15.63 10.46 -0.84
CA VAL A 36 15.22 9.44 0.14
C VAL A 36 14.36 10.09 1.21
N PHE A 37 13.18 9.53 1.44
CA PHE A 37 12.16 10.08 2.33
C PHE A 37 11.66 9.04 3.34
N ILE A 38 11.38 9.50 4.56
CA ILE A 38 10.71 8.70 5.58
C ILE A 38 9.23 9.07 5.61
N LEU A 39 8.37 8.08 5.40
CA LEU A 39 6.93 8.22 5.60
C LEU A 39 6.64 7.88 7.06
N GLN A 40 6.33 8.90 7.86
CA GLN A 40 5.91 8.67 9.24
C GLN A 40 4.50 8.09 9.26
N THR A 41 4.32 7.02 10.01
CA THR A 41 3.07 6.27 10.06
C THR A 41 2.53 6.18 11.48
N SER A 42 1.20 6.10 11.63
CA SER A 42 0.53 5.73 12.90
C SER A 42 0.20 4.24 13.01
N SER A 43 0.81 3.39 12.17
CA SER A 43 0.62 1.94 12.22
C SER A 43 1.22 1.31 13.48
N THR A 44 0.56 0.26 13.99
CA THR A 44 1.12 -0.61 15.04
C THR A 44 2.01 -1.71 14.48
N ASP A 45 1.91 -1.99 13.18
CA ASP A 45 2.65 -3.07 12.52
C ASP A 45 4.01 -2.58 12.00
N PHE A 46 4.07 -1.33 11.55
CA PHE A 46 5.27 -0.73 10.97
C PHE A 46 5.79 0.41 11.83
N SER A 47 7.08 0.38 12.14
CA SER A 47 7.78 1.48 12.80
C SER A 47 8.08 2.62 11.82
N GLN A 48 8.25 2.28 10.54
CA GLN A 48 8.68 3.20 9.51
C GLN A 48 8.37 2.64 8.12
N VAL A 49 8.00 3.52 7.20
CA VAL A 49 8.03 3.26 5.75
C VAL A 49 9.01 4.23 5.10
N LYS A 50 9.83 3.78 4.16
CA LYS A 50 10.87 4.60 3.51
C LYS A 50 10.72 4.52 1.99
N LEU A 51 10.65 5.68 1.34
CA LEU A 51 10.70 5.81 -0.12
C LEU A 51 12.13 6.14 -0.54
N ASP A 52 12.77 5.28 -1.32
CA ASP A 52 14.12 5.47 -1.85
C ASP A 52 14.07 5.56 -3.38
N CYS A 53 14.24 6.78 -3.90
CA CYS A 53 14.22 7.08 -5.34
C CYS A 53 15.62 7.31 -5.94
N VAL A 54 16.70 6.96 -5.24
CA VAL A 54 18.07 7.27 -5.70
C VAL A 54 19.04 6.09 -5.59
N SER A 55 18.69 5.05 -4.84
CA SER A 55 19.45 3.80 -4.82
C SER A 55 19.40 3.09 -6.18
N PHE A 56 20.34 2.18 -6.42
CA PHE A 56 20.37 1.38 -7.67
C PHE A 56 19.06 0.63 -7.95
N ILE A 57 18.31 0.31 -6.90
CA ILE A 57 16.94 -0.19 -6.97
C ILE A 57 16.08 0.85 -6.27
N HIS A 58 15.12 1.43 -7.00
CA HIS A 58 14.12 2.31 -6.41
C HIS A 58 13.06 1.46 -5.71
N GLU A 59 12.77 1.78 -4.46
CA GLU A 59 11.92 0.92 -3.63
C GLU A 59 11.23 1.68 -2.49
N ILE A 60 10.11 1.11 -2.06
CA ILE A 60 9.48 1.42 -0.78
C ILE A 60 9.83 0.30 0.19
N LEU A 61 10.46 0.65 1.29
CA LEU A 61 10.90 -0.28 2.33
C LEU A 61 10.01 -0.17 3.56
N PHE A 62 9.57 -1.32 4.06
CA PHE A 62 8.65 -1.43 5.19
C PHE A 62 9.38 -1.99 6.41
N TYR A 63 9.49 -1.22 7.48
CA TYR A 63 10.19 -1.62 8.70
C TYR A 63 9.18 -1.96 9.78
N LYS A 64 9.24 -3.19 10.30
CA LYS A 64 8.32 -3.66 11.33
C LYS A 64 8.60 -3.00 12.68
N GLN A 65 7.57 -2.87 13.52
CA GLN A 65 7.74 -2.49 14.92
C GLN A 65 8.71 -3.44 15.64
N GLY A 66 9.69 -2.87 16.35
CA GLY A 66 10.70 -3.64 17.10
C GLY A 66 11.79 -4.32 16.24
N SER A 67 11.82 -4.12 14.92
CA SER A 67 12.84 -4.69 14.04
C SER A 67 13.70 -3.59 13.38
N PRO A 68 15.03 -3.69 13.42
CA PRO A 68 15.91 -2.80 12.63
C PRO A 68 16.00 -3.22 11.15
N ILE A 69 15.48 -4.40 10.81
CA ILE A 69 15.48 -4.96 9.45
C ILE A 69 14.11 -4.72 8.82
N TYR A 70 14.09 -4.35 7.54
CA TYR A 70 12.86 -4.24 6.77
C TYR A 70 12.19 -5.61 6.62
N ASP A 71 10.88 -5.65 6.80
CA ASP A 71 10.04 -6.86 6.69
C ASP A 71 9.70 -7.17 5.23
N GLY A 72 9.55 -6.12 4.42
CA GLY A 72 9.27 -6.23 3.00
C GLY A 72 9.70 -5.01 2.21
N ARG A 73 9.61 -5.15 0.89
CA ARG A 73 9.95 -4.10 -0.06
C ARG A 73 9.02 -4.14 -1.27
N PHE A 74 8.69 -2.97 -1.79
CA PHE A 74 7.97 -2.81 -3.05
C PHE A 74 8.90 -2.09 -4.03
N VAL A 75 9.33 -2.78 -5.08
CA VAL A 75 10.22 -2.21 -6.10
C VAL A 75 9.40 -1.33 -7.05
N VAL A 76 9.90 -0.13 -7.31
CA VAL A 76 9.31 0.82 -8.27
C VAL A 76 10.32 1.14 -9.36
N ASP A 77 9.84 1.62 -10.51
CA ASP A 77 10.69 2.30 -11.48
C ASP A 77 10.80 3.80 -11.19
N ASP A 78 11.62 4.51 -11.97
CA ASP A 78 11.92 5.94 -11.81
C ASP A 78 10.65 6.80 -11.91
N ASP A 79 9.80 6.50 -12.89
CA ASP A 79 8.57 7.24 -13.15
C ASP A 79 7.57 7.03 -12.00
N GLN A 80 7.41 5.79 -11.54
CA GLN A 80 6.60 5.45 -10.38
C GLN A 80 7.11 6.13 -9.11
N CYS A 81 8.43 6.19 -8.89
CA CYS A 81 8.99 6.85 -7.72
C CYS A 81 8.69 8.35 -7.72
N PHE A 82 8.85 8.98 -8.88
CA PHE A 82 8.52 10.40 -9.08
C PHE A 82 7.03 10.68 -8.90
N ASP A 83 6.16 9.85 -9.47
CA ASP A 83 4.71 9.97 -9.34
C ASP A 83 4.25 9.82 -7.88
N ILE A 84 4.82 8.85 -7.15
CA ILE A 84 4.55 8.66 -5.72
C ILE A 84 5.02 9.88 -4.93
N TYR A 85 6.24 10.37 -5.18
CA TYR A 85 6.75 11.57 -4.52
C TYR A 85 5.84 12.79 -4.75
N LEU A 86 5.42 13.03 -5.99
CA LEU A 86 4.51 14.13 -6.33
C LEU A 86 3.15 13.96 -5.64
N TYR A 87 2.61 12.73 -5.64
CA TYR A 87 1.35 12.43 -4.99
C TYR A 87 1.42 12.69 -3.48
N LEU A 88 2.47 12.20 -2.80
CA LEU A 88 2.67 12.41 -1.37
C LEU A 88 2.83 13.90 -1.04
N THR A 89 3.68 14.61 -1.78
CA THR A 89 3.94 16.04 -1.57
C THR A 89 2.68 16.89 -1.75
N LYS A 90 1.83 16.52 -2.72
CA LYS A 90 0.59 17.25 -2.98
C LYS A 90 -0.48 16.98 -1.92
N ASN A 91 -0.66 15.74 -1.49
CA ASN A 91 -1.83 15.35 -0.70
C ASN A 91 -1.59 15.32 0.83
N LEU A 92 -0.37 15.03 1.30
CA LEU A 92 -0.07 14.98 2.74
C LEU A 92 -0.25 16.30 3.50
N PRO A 93 0.03 17.49 2.91
CA PRO A 93 -0.22 18.75 3.61
C PRO A 93 -1.70 19.01 3.90
N GLU A 94 -2.61 18.39 3.13
CA GLU A 94 -4.06 18.61 3.22
C GLU A 94 -4.73 17.56 4.12
N SER A 95 -4.21 16.33 4.14
CA SER A 95 -4.75 15.23 4.93
C SER A 95 -3.77 14.06 5.06
N ASN A 96 -4.01 13.17 6.01
CA ASN A 96 -3.35 11.86 6.03
C ASN A 96 -3.65 11.06 4.75
N LEU A 97 -2.81 10.07 4.46
CA LEU A 97 -3.03 9.10 3.37
C LEU A 97 -3.07 7.68 3.92
N CYS A 98 -3.90 6.83 3.32
CA CYS A 98 -3.91 5.40 3.61
C CYS A 98 -3.12 4.68 2.53
N LEU A 99 -2.01 4.05 2.92
CA LEU A 99 -1.26 3.14 2.07
C LEU A 99 -1.78 1.72 2.31
N ILE A 100 -2.35 1.12 1.27
CA ILE A 100 -2.82 -0.25 1.27
C ILE A 100 -1.81 -1.07 0.47
N ILE A 101 -1.22 -2.08 1.09
CA ILE A 101 -0.26 -2.98 0.42
C ILE A 101 -0.64 -4.43 0.69
N ASP A 102 -0.60 -5.26 -0.35
CA ASP A 102 -0.82 -6.69 -0.19
C ASP A 102 0.28 -7.35 0.65
N ASN A 103 -0.03 -8.49 1.26
CA ASN A 103 0.90 -9.21 2.13
C ASN A 103 2.18 -9.70 1.41
N ASP A 104 2.12 -9.81 0.08
CA ASP A 104 3.24 -10.25 -0.76
C ASP A 104 4.06 -9.09 -1.34
N TYR A 105 3.71 -7.84 -1.01
CA TYR A 105 4.39 -6.62 -1.49
C TYR A 105 4.47 -6.52 -3.02
N THR A 106 3.42 -6.97 -3.72
CA THR A 106 3.31 -6.96 -5.18
C THR A 106 2.35 -5.90 -5.71
N SER A 107 1.46 -5.39 -4.86
CA SER A 107 0.55 -4.29 -5.20
C SER A 107 0.41 -3.30 -4.05
N LEU A 108 0.43 -2.00 -4.39
CA LEU A 108 0.15 -0.93 -3.44
C LEU A 108 -0.83 0.08 -4.03
N VAL A 109 -1.61 0.70 -3.15
CA VAL A 109 -2.53 1.79 -3.49
C VAL A 109 -2.45 2.86 -2.40
N PHE A 110 -2.54 4.12 -2.80
CA PHE A 110 -2.76 5.23 -1.88
C PHE A 110 -4.20 5.71 -1.98
N GLU A 111 -4.87 5.83 -0.84
CA GLU A 111 -6.18 6.45 -0.71
C GLU A 111 -6.08 7.73 0.13
N GLN A 112 -6.92 8.72 -0.15
CA GLN A 112 -6.98 9.94 0.65
C GLN A 112 -7.66 9.68 1.99
N GLY A 113 -7.13 10.27 3.06
CA GLY A 113 -7.61 10.09 4.43
C GLY A 113 -6.81 9.03 5.20
N ALA A 114 -7.06 8.96 6.51
CA ALA A 114 -6.49 7.90 7.33
C ALA A 114 -7.14 6.54 7.01
N CYS A 115 -6.38 5.45 7.18
CA CYS A 115 -6.95 4.12 7.04
C CYS A 115 -8.09 3.94 8.05
N LEU A 116 -9.25 3.51 7.57
CA LEU A 116 -10.34 3.15 8.47
C LEU A 116 -9.91 1.93 9.27
N PRO A 117 -10.12 1.90 10.60
CA PRO A 117 -9.87 0.67 11.35
C PRO A 117 -10.72 -0.41 10.70
N THR A 118 -10.05 -1.47 10.23
CA THR A 118 -10.67 -2.66 9.65
C THR A 118 -11.44 -3.37 10.76
N LYS A 119 -12.56 -2.79 11.20
CA LYS A 119 -13.57 -3.50 11.97
C LYS A 119 -14.00 -4.60 11.02
N ALA A 120 -13.55 -5.82 11.32
CA ALA A 120 -13.74 -7.03 10.55
C ALA A 120 -14.88 -6.84 9.54
N ARG A 121 -14.54 -6.78 8.25
CA ARG A 121 -15.52 -6.90 7.17
C ARG A 121 -16.01 -8.35 7.19
N SER A 122 -16.64 -8.76 8.29
CA SER A 122 -17.51 -9.91 8.37
C SER A 122 -18.69 -9.52 7.51
N VAL A 123 -18.61 -9.90 6.24
CA VAL A 123 -19.80 -10.08 5.44
C VAL A 123 -20.58 -11.17 6.17
N ASN A 124 -21.53 -10.78 7.01
CA ASN A 124 -22.61 -11.66 7.38
C ASN A 124 -23.38 -11.92 6.09
N LEU A 125 -23.20 -13.11 5.54
CA LEU A 125 -24.12 -13.70 4.59
C LEU A 125 -25.22 -14.32 5.45
N ASP A 126 -26.29 -13.56 5.70
CA ASP A 126 -27.60 -14.13 5.97
C ASP A 126 -28.20 -14.68 4.66
#